data_AF-A0AAP2VKL8-F1
#
_entry.id   AF-A0AAP2VKL8-F1
#
_cell.length_a   1.000
_cell.length_b   1.000
_cell.length_c   1.000
_cell.angle_alpha   90.00
_cell.angle_beta   90.00
_cell.angle_gamma   90.00
#
_symmetry.space_group_name_H-M   'P 1'
#
loop_
_entity.id
_entity.type
_entity.pdbx_description
1 polymer ?
#
loop_
_entity_poly.entity_id
_entity_poly.type
_entity_poly.pdbx_seq_one_letter_code
_entity_poly.pdbx_strand_id
1 'polypeptide(L)' 'MQQPLCELCLAKDIIKPAEDIHHIDSFMNYTGTKRLSKAFDFNNLMSICKECHAKEHH' A
#
# COMPACT_ATOMS: atom_id res chain seq x y z
N MET A 1 -5.11 -9.77 -3.96
CA MET A 1 -5.12 -8.87 -2.80
C MET A 1 -5.53 -9.67 -1.57
N GLN A 2 -4.64 -9.78 -0.58
CA GLN A 2 -4.89 -10.57 0.63
C GLN A 2 -5.31 -9.64 1.77
N GLN A 3 -6.56 -9.21 1.73
CA GLN A 3 -7.19 -8.61 2.91
C GLN A 3 -7.63 -9.77 3.81
N PRO A 4 -7.19 -9.85 5.09
CA PRO A 4 -6.82 -8.72 5.96
C PRO A 4 -5.32 -8.66 6.37
N LEU A 5 -4.38 -9.22 5.61
CA LEU A 5 -2.98 -9.35 6.05
C LEU A 5 -2.05 -8.29 5.44
N CYS A 6 -1.01 -7.95 6.19
CA CYS A 6 0.10 -7.14 5.71
C CYS A 6 0.86 -7.91 4.63
N GLU A 7 0.82 -7.42 3.38
CA GLU A 7 1.40 -8.09 2.23
C GLU A 7 2.93 -8.23 2.34
N LEU A 8 3.62 -7.24 2.91
CA LEU A 8 5.07 -7.28 3.14
C LEU A 8 5.48 -8.26 4.26
N CYS A 9 4.63 -8.46 5.28
CA CYS A 9 4.88 -9.47 6.31
C CYS A 9 4.60 -10.86 5.77
N LEU A 10 3.51 -11.01 5.01
CA LEU A 10 3.14 -12.29 4.43
C LEU A 10 4.19 -12.81 3.43
N ALA A 11 4.80 -11.92 2.65
CA ALA A 11 5.93 -12.27 1.76
C ALA A 11 7.16 -12.82 2.52
N LYS A 12 7.19 -12.69 3.85
CA LYS A 12 8.22 -13.21 4.76
C LYS A 12 7.68 -14.34 5.64
N ASP A 13 6.54 -14.94 5.28
CA ASP A 13 5.82 -15.95 6.05
C ASP A 13 5.37 -15.50 7.46
N ILE A 14 5.19 -14.18 7.65
CA ILE A 14 4.71 -13.60 8.90
C ILE A 14 3.23 -13.24 8.76
N ILE A 15 2.39 -13.87 9.58
CA ILE A 15 0.96 -13.55 9.66
C ILE A 15 0.78 -12.32 10.56
N LYS A 16 0.53 -11.16 9.95
CA LYS A 16 0.27 -9.91 10.65
C LYS A 16 -0.90 -9.19 9.98
N PRO A 17 -1.88 -8.65 10.73
CA PRO A 17 -2.97 -7.90 10.13
C PRO A 17 -2.46 -6.62 9.45
N ALA A 18 -3.08 -6.24 8.34
CA ALA A 18 -2.94 -4.91 7.78
C ALA A 18 -3.76 -3.91 8.61
N GLU A 19 -3.23 -2.70 8.72
CA GLU A 19 -3.88 -1.57 9.41
C GLU A 19 -4.11 -0.39 8.47
N ASP A 20 -3.23 -0.24 7.46
CA ASP A 20 -3.25 0.85 6.51
C ASP A 20 -3.26 0.33 5.07
N ILE A 21 -3.68 1.20 4.15
CA ILE A 21 -3.48 1.05 2.71
C ILE A 21 -2.38 2.01 2.26
N HIS A 22 -1.40 1.49 1.53
CA HIS A 22 -0.29 2.26 0.99
C HIS A 22 -0.36 2.34 -0.53
N HIS A 23 -0.07 3.53 -1.09
CA HIS A 23 0.10 3.72 -2.53
C HIS A 23 1.53 3.37 -2.95
N ILE A 24 1.71 2.25 -3.66
CA ILE A 24 3.02 1.73 -4.10
C ILE A 24 3.78 2.78 -4.91
N ASP A 25 3.11 3.44 -5.85
CA ASP A 25 3.60 4.65 -6.50
C ASP A 25 2.68 5.82 -6.11
N SER A 26 3.27 6.79 -5.40
CA SER A 26 2.56 7.92 -4.83
C SER A 26 1.77 8.68 -5.90
N PHE A 27 0.47 8.79 -5.71
CA PHE A 27 -0.41 9.58 -6.59
C PHE A 27 -0.01 11.06 -6.62
N MET A 28 0.75 11.53 -5.63
CA MET A 28 1.30 12.89 -5.57
C MET A 28 2.32 13.16 -6.68
N ASN A 29 2.92 12.12 -7.27
CA ASN A 29 3.79 12.22 -8.45
C ASN A 29 3.02 12.65 -9.72
N TYR A 30 1.69 12.65 -9.68
CA TYR A 30 0.82 12.92 -10.82
C TYR A 30 -0.05 14.16 -10.59
N THR A 31 -0.58 14.72 -11.66
CA THR A 31 -1.46 15.89 -11.65
C THR A 31 -2.73 15.65 -12.49
N GLY A 32 -3.74 16.50 -12.31
CA GLY A 32 -5.00 16.41 -13.05
C GLY A 32 -5.73 15.07 -12.86
N THR A 33 -6.35 14.57 -13.93
CA THR A 33 -7.09 13.30 -13.91
C THR A 33 -6.19 12.08 -13.68
N LYS A 34 -4.91 12.16 -14.07
CA LYS A 34 -3.94 11.08 -13.81
C LYS A 34 -3.69 10.87 -12.32
N ARG A 35 -3.74 11.94 -11.51
CA ARG A 35 -3.65 11.82 -10.05
C ARG A 35 -4.78 10.95 -9.51
N LEU A 36 -6.02 11.23 -9.93
CA LEU A 36 -7.19 10.47 -9.51
C LEU A 36 -7.10 9.01 -9.98
N SER A 37 -6.75 8.78 -11.25
CA SER A 37 -6.61 7.41 -11.75
C SER A 37 -5.56 6.62 -10.96
N LYS A 38 -4.45 7.25 -10.57
CA LYS A 38 -3.40 6.59 -9.80
C LYS A 38 -3.74 6.40 -8.31
N ALA A 39 -4.47 7.33 -7.72
CA ALA A 39 -4.91 7.25 -6.32
C ALA A 39 -5.92 6.11 -6.08
N PHE A 40 -6.71 5.76 -7.10
CA PHE A 40 -7.74 4.73 -7.03
C PHE A 40 -7.43 3.46 -7.85
N ASP A 41 -6.23 3.38 -8.45
CA ASP A 41 -5.78 2.15 -9.11
C ASP A 41 -5.53 1.08 -8.05
N PHE A 42 -6.37 0.06 -8.05
CA PHE A 42 -6.28 -1.06 -7.10
C PHE A 42 -4.92 -1.77 -7.15
N ASN A 43 -4.28 -1.86 -8.32
CA ASN A 43 -2.96 -2.46 -8.45
C ASN A 43 -1.84 -1.57 -7.90
N ASN A 44 -2.17 -0.31 -7.57
CA ASN A 44 -1.28 0.64 -6.92
C ASN A 44 -1.49 0.68 -5.40
N LEU A 45 -2.44 -0.08 -4.86
CA LEU A 45 -2.73 -0.15 -3.43
C LEU A 45 -2.17 -1.43 -2.82
N MET A 46 -1.58 -1.30 -1.64
CA MET A 46 -1.03 -2.42 -0.88
C MET A 46 -1.55 -2.38 0.56
N SER A 47 -2.03 -3.51 1.06
CA SER A 47 -2.48 -3.65 2.45
C SER A 47 -1.27 -3.94 3.35
N ILE A 48 -0.96 -3.07 4.32
CA ILE A 48 0.22 -3.22 5.17
C ILE A 48 -0.04 -2.85 6.64
N CYS A 49 0.79 -3.35 7.55
CA CYS A 49 0.77 -2.94 8.95
C CYS A 49 1.47 -1.57 9.14
N LYS A 50 1.21 -0.88 10.26
CA LYS A 50 1.79 0.45 10.52
C LYS A 50 3.32 0.50 10.48
N GLU A 51 3.96 -0.56 10.99
CA GLU A 51 5.42 -0.65 11.01
C GLU A 51 6.02 -0.72 9.60
N CYS A 52 5.41 -1.53 8.73
CA CYS A 52 5.80 -1.61 7.33
C CYS A 52 5.50 -0.28 6.62
N HIS A 53 4.34 0.33 6.89
CA HIS A 53 3.98 1.61 6.27
C HIS A 53 4.96 2.72 6.60
N ALA A 54 5.36 2.83 7.87
CA ALA A 54 6.37 3.80 8.26
C ALA A 54 7.68 3.59 7.48
N LYS A 55 8.12 2.34 7.28
CA LYS A 55 9.36 2.02 6.56
C LYS A 55 9.35 2.40 5.08
N GLU A 56 8.20 2.40 4.41
CA GLU A 56 8.11 2.80 2.99
C GLU A 56 8.25 4.32 2.77
N HIS A 57 8.15 5.13 3.84
CA HIS A 57 8.30 6.60 3.76
C HIS A 57 9.66 7.11 4.28
N HIS A 58 10.61 6.22 4.60
CA HIS A 58 11.97 6.55 5.04
C HIS A 58 13.01 6.04 4.03
#